data_AF-A0AAW1UX15-F1
#
_entry.id   AF-A0AAW1UX15-F1
#
_cell.length_a   1.000
_cell.length_b   1.000
_cell.length_c   1.000
_cell.angle_alpha   90.00
_cell.angle_beta   90.00
_cell.angle_gamma   90.00
#
_symmetry.space_group_name_H-M   'P 1'
#
loop_
_entity.id
_entity.type
_entity.pdbx_description
1 polymer ?
#
loop_
_entity_poly.entity_id
_entity_poly.type
_entity_poly.pdbx_seq_one_letter_code
_entity_poly.pdbx_strand_id
1 'polypeptide(L)'
;MESGRTTEKLEKVESLLPKITGKDYKHPVKFELEIQRQRILYILHTAIKHMELMARLPVMLKDDCKILKKFLTSPEVDFVNFACSKFIPGRQIEPGPNTLKFSKVLDNIRLIKMRQDQDHIAKSLLGSLAPNRSVDYYIAQVIQIITSNLELTKFIESITEEIEEPVRNMIECTIHLKRLIHERLMISSKEQIEMDKRLRVAFKSNVIISKDIRRLQDQMNKQIKDLGSDLGKKNITLSSYEEKLEELKEEFKTVMNKMVQKSEKQMMNDSCNSEVRQATLEHDAHAAETQYANLLEEDLAAEAQLRLKRNKVEAQLSSWLTKYDNDVGEKQAEFEKLEKEYEEMNNNYDDLMDKFTEQSVEYEILMAEKEEEERQIYEEMAYEFLKNRSARIIQKEWRNHRQRKLDRRRQEEVL
;
A
#
# COMPACT_ATOMS: atom_id res chain seq x y z
N MET A 1 26.16 26.51 37.68
CA MET A 1 26.47 26.98 39.05
C MET A 1 27.71 26.24 39.49
N GLU A 2 28.83 26.94 39.62
CA GLU A 2 30.01 26.63 40.47
C GLU A 2 31.15 27.56 40.03
N SER A 3 30.86 28.86 40.14
CA SER A 3 31.84 29.94 40.08
C SER A 3 31.83 30.57 41.46
N GLY A 4 32.72 30.11 42.34
CA GLY A 4 32.74 30.63 43.71
C GLY A 4 33.63 29.84 44.67
N ARG A 5 34.88 29.52 44.29
CA ARG A 5 35.83 28.85 45.21
C ARG A 5 37.32 29.13 44.96
N THR A 6 37.66 30.24 44.30
CA THR A 6 39.06 30.54 43.94
C THR A 6 39.66 31.79 44.61
N THR A 7 38.91 32.56 45.39
CA THR A 7 39.44 33.78 46.05
C THR A 7 39.81 33.60 47.53
N GLU A 8 39.43 32.47 48.17
CA GLU A 8 39.69 32.24 49.60
C GLU A 8 41.02 31.51 49.91
N LYS A 9 41.88 31.33 48.92
CA LYS A 9 43.16 30.59 49.05
C LYS A 9 44.42 31.45 48.92
N LEU A 10 44.30 32.76 48.70
CA LEU A 10 45.46 33.65 48.59
C LEU A 10 45.82 34.38 49.90
N GLU A 11 44.89 34.57 50.84
CA GLU A 11 45.20 35.15 52.16
C GLU A 11 45.72 34.14 53.20
N LYS A 12 45.74 32.84 52.88
CA LYS A 12 46.18 31.79 53.83
C LYS A 12 47.60 31.28 53.62
N VAL A 13 48.34 31.83 52.65
CA VAL A 13 49.72 31.41 52.31
C VAL A 13 50.79 32.29 52.95
N GLU A 14 50.46 33.52 53.37
CA GLU A 14 51.40 34.43 54.04
C GLU A 14 51.56 34.21 55.57
N SER A 15 50.82 33.27 56.16
CA SER A 15 50.87 33.00 57.62
C SER A 15 51.62 31.72 58.01
N LEU A 16 52.33 31.07 57.08
CA LEU A 16 53.08 29.83 57.33
C LEU A 16 54.60 29.98 57.16
N LEU A 17 55.15 31.13 57.55
CA LEU A 17 56.55 31.18 57.98
C LEU A 17 56.61 30.62 59.42
N PRO A 18 57.46 29.62 59.71
CA PRO A 18 57.62 29.13 61.07
C PRO A 18 58.14 30.28 61.93
N LYS A 19 57.35 30.70 62.93
CA LYS A 19 57.87 31.49 64.04
C LYS A 19 58.95 30.66 64.72
N ILE A 20 60.21 31.07 64.57
CA ILE A 20 61.34 30.48 65.28
C ILE A 20 61.11 30.73 66.77
N THR A 21 60.49 29.77 67.44
CA THR A 21 60.36 29.76 68.90
C THR A 21 61.64 29.13 69.45
N GLY A 22 62.34 29.85 70.34
CA GLY A 22 63.69 29.55 70.82
C GLY A 22 63.84 28.29 71.69
N LYS A 23 63.11 27.20 71.43
CA LYS A 23 63.12 25.96 72.22
C LYS A 23 63.58 24.69 71.48
N ASP A 24 63.97 24.77 70.21
CA ASP A 24 64.44 23.60 69.42
C ASP A 24 65.97 23.36 69.44
N TYR A 25 66.71 24.03 70.32
CA TYR A 25 68.17 23.89 70.45
C TYR A 25 68.64 22.73 71.33
N LYS A 26 67.81 21.73 71.65
CA LYS A 26 68.17 20.64 72.60
C LYS A 26 68.73 19.38 71.96
N HIS A 27 68.72 19.22 70.64
CA HIS A 27 69.27 18.03 70.00
C HIS A 27 70.46 18.39 69.11
N PRO A 28 71.71 18.10 69.53
CA PRO A 28 72.91 18.54 68.80
C PRO A 28 72.91 18.09 67.34
N VAL A 29 72.35 16.91 67.04
CA VAL A 29 72.22 16.40 65.67
C VAL A 29 71.23 17.19 64.81
N LYS A 30 70.13 17.72 65.37
CA LYS A 30 69.16 18.52 64.60
C LYS A 30 69.72 19.89 64.27
N PHE A 31 70.43 20.48 65.24
CA PHE A 31 71.12 21.74 65.04
C PHE A 31 72.24 21.61 64.01
N GLU A 32 73.02 20.52 64.06
CA GLU A 32 74.03 20.21 63.05
C GLU A 32 73.39 20.01 61.66
N LEU A 33 72.28 19.28 61.55
CA LEU A 33 71.59 19.10 60.27
C LEU A 33 71.04 20.42 59.70
N GLU A 34 70.56 21.33 60.55
CA GLU A 34 70.11 22.66 60.13
C GLU A 34 71.29 23.53 59.67
N ILE A 35 72.42 23.48 60.38
CA ILE A 35 73.66 24.16 59.96
C ILE A 35 74.14 23.60 58.62
N GLN A 36 74.17 22.28 58.45
CA GLN A 36 74.59 21.65 57.19
C GLN A 36 73.61 21.99 56.05
N ARG A 37 72.30 22.03 56.33
CA ARG A 37 71.28 22.49 55.37
C ARG A 37 71.53 23.92 54.92
N GLN A 38 71.71 24.84 55.87
CA GLN A 38 72.00 26.25 55.57
C GLN A 38 73.32 26.40 54.82
N ARG A 39 74.33 25.61 55.17
CA ARG A 39 75.62 25.60 54.47
C ARG A 39 75.50 25.12 53.02
N ILE A 40 74.76 24.03 52.78
CA ILE A 40 74.53 23.50 51.43
C ILE A 40 73.73 24.50 50.59
N LEU A 41 72.67 25.09 51.15
CA LEU A 41 71.87 26.10 50.46
C LEU A 41 72.66 27.39 50.19
N TYR A 42 73.54 27.79 51.11
CA TYR A 42 74.44 28.92 50.93
C TYR A 42 75.43 28.66 49.80
N ILE A 43 76.07 27.48 49.77
CA ILE A 43 77.00 27.09 48.70
C ILE A 43 76.30 27.10 47.34
N LEU A 44 75.10 26.52 47.25
CA LEU A 44 74.29 26.52 46.02
C LEU A 44 73.89 27.94 45.60
N HIS A 45 73.54 28.80 46.55
CA HIS A 45 73.19 30.19 46.26
C HIS A 45 74.39 30.99 45.74
N THR A 46 75.56 30.82 46.37
CA THR A 46 76.81 31.45 45.93
C THR A 46 77.24 30.93 44.56
N ALA A 47 77.09 29.64 44.29
CA ALA A 47 77.37 29.05 42.98
C ALA A 47 76.45 29.59 41.88
N ILE A 48 75.15 29.74 42.15
CA ILE A 48 74.20 30.37 41.20
C ILE A 48 74.62 31.81 40.91
N LYS A 49 74.94 32.60 41.94
CA LYS A 49 75.43 33.98 41.77
C LYS A 49 76.71 34.07 40.94
N HIS A 50 77.66 33.15 41.16
CA HIS A 50 78.88 33.10 40.36
C HIS A 50 78.59 32.71 38.90
N MET A 51 77.66 31.80 38.64
CA MET A 51 77.25 31.44 37.29
C MET A 51 76.52 32.58 36.57
N GLU A 52 75.68 33.33 37.27
CA GLU A 52 75.03 34.54 36.74
C GLU A 52 76.05 35.63 36.37
N LEU A 53 77.07 35.82 37.21
CA LEU A 53 78.14 36.78 36.96
C LEU A 53 79.00 36.37 35.76
N MET A 54 79.33 35.08 35.65
CA MET A 54 80.08 34.53 34.52
C MET A 54 79.33 34.60 33.21
N ALA A 55 78.02 34.39 33.24
CA ALA A 55 77.16 34.51 32.07
C ALA A 55 77.13 35.95 31.51
N ARG A 56 77.33 36.95 32.37
CA ARG A 56 77.31 38.38 32.00
C ARG A 56 78.70 38.95 31.72
N LEU A 57 79.76 38.23 32.07
CA LEU A 57 81.16 38.65 31.85
C LEU A 57 81.50 38.97 30.37
N PRO A 58 81.04 38.19 29.37
CA PRO A 58 81.30 38.50 27.96
C PRO A 58 80.69 39.84 27.49
N VAL A 59 79.54 40.22 28.05
CA VAL A 59 78.87 41.50 27.77
C VAL A 59 79.66 42.67 28.33
N MET A 60 80.22 42.53 29.53
CA MET A 60 81.06 43.58 30.14
C MET A 60 82.38 43.83 29.39
N LEU A 61 82.80 42.86 28.59
CA LEU A 61 84.02 42.91 27.77
C LEU A 61 83.76 43.46 26.36
N LYS A 62 82.49 43.65 25.94
CA LYS A 62 82.14 44.38 24.71
C LYS A 62 82.46 45.88 24.87
N ASP A 63 82.77 46.55 23.77
CA ASP A 63 83.21 47.96 23.70
C ASP A 63 84.52 48.28 24.45
N ASP A 64 85.60 47.54 24.16
CA ASP A 64 86.98 47.78 24.65
C ASP A 64 87.10 48.02 26.17
N CYS A 65 86.25 47.33 26.95
CA CYS A 65 86.23 47.42 28.41
C CYS A 65 86.01 48.84 28.94
N LYS A 66 85.33 49.70 28.19
CA LYS A 66 84.98 51.07 28.62
C LYS A 66 84.17 51.07 29.92
N ILE A 67 83.35 50.04 30.14
CA ILE A 67 82.53 49.87 31.35
C ILE A 67 83.42 49.44 32.53
N LEU A 68 84.33 48.49 32.32
CA LEU A 68 85.27 48.03 33.35
C LEU A 68 86.29 49.12 33.75
N LYS A 69 86.75 49.95 32.80
CA LYS A 69 87.64 51.11 33.04
C LYS A 69 87.04 52.21 33.94
N LYS A 70 85.71 52.24 34.12
CA LYS A 70 85.06 53.20 35.03
C LYS A 70 85.16 52.79 36.50
N PHE A 71 85.32 51.50 36.78
CA PHE A 71 85.18 50.95 38.14
C PHE A 71 86.41 50.17 38.63
N LEU A 72 87.36 49.88 37.74
CA LEU A 72 88.59 49.14 38.05
C LEU A 72 89.81 49.96 37.64
N THR A 73 90.93 49.75 38.33
CA THR A 73 92.18 50.41 37.96
C THR A 73 92.72 49.85 36.63
N SER A 74 93.44 50.67 35.84
CA SER A 74 93.97 50.27 34.53
C SER A 74 94.64 48.88 34.51
N PRO A 75 95.47 48.49 35.49
CA PRO A 75 96.12 47.17 35.45
C PRO A 75 95.19 46.01 35.86
N GLU A 76 94.08 46.26 36.56
CA GLU A 76 93.05 45.25 36.84
C GLU A 76 92.19 44.98 35.61
N VAL A 77 91.87 46.03 34.84
CA VAL A 77 91.15 45.87 33.57
C VAL A 77 91.99 45.12 32.55
N ASP A 78 93.29 45.42 32.47
CA ASP A 78 94.22 44.70 31.60
C ASP A 78 94.35 43.22 32.00
N PHE A 79 94.27 42.91 33.30
CA PHE A 79 94.29 41.54 33.81
C PHE A 79 92.99 40.78 33.50
N VAL A 80 91.82 41.41 33.71
CA VAL A 80 90.51 40.84 33.37
C VAL A 80 90.42 40.59 31.86
N ASN A 81 90.90 41.53 31.04
CA ASN A 81 90.99 41.35 29.58
C ASN A 81 91.91 40.20 29.19
N PHE A 82 93.11 40.12 29.79
CA PHE A 82 94.05 39.04 29.51
C PHE A 82 93.47 37.68 29.88
N ALA A 83 92.90 37.54 31.08
CA ALA A 83 92.32 36.29 31.55
C ALA A 83 91.11 35.83 30.71
N CYS A 84 90.27 36.78 30.25
CA CYS A 84 89.09 36.46 29.46
C CYS A 84 89.36 36.31 27.95
N SER A 85 90.50 36.80 27.45
CA SER A 85 90.87 36.68 26.03
C SER A 85 90.97 35.24 25.52
N LYS A 86 91.29 34.28 26.40
CA LYS A 86 91.32 32.86 26.06
C LYS A 86 89.94 32.22 25.83
N PHE A 87 88.87 32.86 26.29
CA PHE A 87 87.53 32.25 26.36
C PHE A 87 86.49 32.95 25.48
N ILE A 88 86.86 34.04 24.80
CA ILE A 88 86.01 34.72 23.84
C ILE A 88 86.55 34.44 22.43
N PRO A 89 85.84 33.66 21.59
CA PRO A 89 86.30 33.34 20.24
C PRO A 89 86.36 34.62 19.38
N GLY A 90 87.52 34.89 18.77
CA GLY A 90 87.73 36.00 17.83
C GLY A 90 88.53 37.21 18.34
N ARG A 91 88.95 37.25 19.62
CA ARG A 91 89.90 38.26 20.15
C ARG A 91 91.25 37.61 20.47
N GLN A 92 92.21 37.68 19.54
CA GLN A 92 93.62 37.49 19.88
C GLN A 92 94.23 38.88 20.12
N ILE A 93 94.48 39.21 21.38
CA ILE A 93 95.27 40.38 21.74
C ILE A 93 96.69 39.87 21.93
N GLU A 94 97.62 40.32 21.09
CA GLU A 94 99.04 40.06 21.35
C GLU A 94 99.46 40.72 22.67
N PRO A 95 100.30 40.07 23.49
CA PRO A 95 100.72 40.60 24.77
C PRO A 95 101.49 41.92 24.57
N GLY A 96 100.82 43.05 24.82
CA GLY A 96 101.48 44.34 24.89
C GLY A 96 102.52 44.37 26.00
N PRO A 97 103.53 45.27 25.93
CA PRO A 97 104.72 45.28 26.78
C PRO A 97 104.45 45.52 28.29
N ASN A 98 103.20 45.75 28.70
CA ASN A 98 102.80 45.90 30.11
C ASN A 98 102.36 44.59 30.79
N THR A 99 102.33 43.46 30.07
CA THR A 99 101.98 42.15 30.63
C THR A 99 103.00 41.62 31.66
N LEU A 100 104.22 42.15 31.69
CA LEU A 100 105.26 41.77 32.67
C LEU A 100 105.16 42.48 34.04
N LYS A 101 104.11 43.26 34.32
CA LYS A 101 103.91 43.91 35.65
C LYS A 101 102.62 43.52 36.39
N PHE A 102 101.99 42.38 36.07
CA PHE A 102 100.83 41.91 36.83
C PHE A 102 101.17 41.42 38.25
N SER A 103 102.45 41.19 38.58
CA SER A 103 102.89 40.80 39.93
C SER A 103 102.43 41.80 41.01
N LYS A 104 102.40 43.11 40.73
CA LYS A 104 101.99 44.12 41.74
C LYS A 104 100.48 44.18 41.98
N VAL A 105 99.65 43.84 40.99
CA VAL A 105 98.19 43.72 41.16
C VAL A 105 97.86 42.45 41.96
N LEU A 106 98.58 41.37 41.67
CA LEU A 106 98.44 40.09 42.35
C LEU A 106 98.86 40.15 43.83
N ASP A 107 99.81 41.01 44.19
CA ASP A 107 100.24 41.16 45.59
C ASP A 107 99.26 42.00 46.44
N ASN A 108 98.48 42.91 45.84
CA ASN A 108 97.44 43.66 46.57
C ASN A 108 96.15 42.86 46.84
N ILE A 109 95.88 41.81 46.04
CA ILE A 109 94.73 40.91 46.24
C ILE A 109 95.10 39.72 47.14
N ARG A 110 96.39 39.55 47.45
CA ARG A 110 96.95 38.46 48.28
C ARG A 110 96.67 38.55 49.79
N LEU A 111 95.67 39.32 50.23
CA LEU A 111 95.28 39.43 51.64
C LEU A 111 94.16 38.47 52.08
N ILE A 112 93.71 37.53 51.23
CA ILE A 112 92.82 36.45 51.67
C ILE A 112 93.50 35.09 51.45
N LYS A 113 94.48 34.85 52.30
CA LYS A 113 95.05 33.53 52.56
C LYS A 113 94.18 32.88 53.63
N MET A 114 93.40 31.85 53.28
CA MET A 114 93.07 30.66 54.11
C MET A 114 91.92 29.86 53.47
N ARG A 115 92.26 28.78 52.76
CA ARG A 115 91.50 27.51 52.64
C ARG A 115 92.22 26.58 51.66
N GLN A 116 93.41 26.11 52.03
CA GLN A 116 94.07 25.00 51.32
C GLN A 116 93.65 23.62 51.87
N ASP A 117 92.83 23.56 52.93
CA ASP A 117 92.43 22.28 53.53
C ASP A 117 91.08 21.71 53.01
N GLN A 118 90.40 22.38 52.05
CA GLN A 118 89.18 21.82 51.44
C GLN A 118 89.44 21.06 50.12
N ASP A 119 90.64 21.15 49.54
CA ASP A 119 90.93 20.56 48.24
C ASP A 119 91.12 19.03 48.28
N HIS A 120 91.43 18.45 49.44
CA HIS A 120 91.51 17.00 49.58
C HIS A 120 90.15 16.29 49.54
N ILE A 121 89.07 16.95 49.98
CA ILE A 121 87.71 16.37 49.95
C ILE A 121 87.08 16.56 48.57
N ALA A 122 87.32 17.70 47.91
CA ALA A 122 86.84 17.94 46.55
C ALA A 122 87.49 17.00 45.51
N LYS A 123 88.79 16.71 45.62
CA LYS A 123 89.47 15.72 44.76
C LYS A 123 88.94 14.30 44.94
N SER A 124 88.45 13.93 46.13
CA SER A 124 87.94 12.58 46.42
C SER A 124 86.50 12.36 45.96
N LEU A 125 85.65 13.39 45.90
CA LEU A 125 84.21 13.25 45.59
C LEU A 125 83.85 13.65 44.15
N LEU A 126 84.68 14.45 43.47
CA LEU A 126 84.47 14.86 42.07
C LEU A 126 85.39 14.16 41.06
N GLY A 127 86.23 13.22 41.51
CA GLY A 127 87.20 12.50 40.67
C GLY A 127 86.63 11.64 39.54
N SER A 128 85.30 11.47 39.44
CA SER A 128 84.66 10.61 38.43
C SER A 128 83.89 11.34 37.32
N LEU A 129 83.88 12.68 37.28
CA LEU A 129 83.01 13.42 36.34
C LEU A 129 83.69 14.32 35.30
N ALA A 130 85.02 14.51 35.31
CA ALA A 130 85.79 15.00 34.15
C ALA A 130 87.31 15.05 34.46
N PRO A 131 88.21 14.42 33.69
CA PRO A 131 89.65 14.38 34.02
C PRO A 131 90.45 15.63 33.63
N ASN A 132 89.91 16.57 32.86
CA ASN A 132 90.71 17.65 32.22
C ASN A 132 90.11 19.04 32.39
N ARG A 133 90.03 19.55 33.62
CA ARG A 133 89.94 21.01 33.85
C ARG A 133 90.87 21.40 34.97
N SER A 134 92.03 21.95 34.62
CA SER A 134 92.67 22.96 35.46
C SER A 134 91.60 24.02 35.72
N VAL A 135 91.14 24.17 36.97
CA VAL A 135 90.37 25.35 37.34
C VAL A 135 91.26 26.52 36.98
N ASP A 136 90.88 27.29 35.95
CA ASP A 136 91.67 28.42 35.50
C ASP A 136 91.70 29.43 36.65
N TYR A 137 92.77 29.37 37.42
CA TYR A 137 92.99 30.16 38.62
C TYR A 137 92.81 31.66 38.32
N TYR A 138 93.20 32.07 37.12
CA TYR A 138 93.00 33.42 36.59
C TYR A 138 91.53 33.82 36.49
N ILE A 139 90.64 32.94 36.03
CA ILE A 139 89.21 33.20 35.92
C ILE A 139 88.54 33.24 37.30
N ALA A 140 88.91 32.33 38.21
CA ALA A 140 88.40 32.32 39.58
C ALA A 140 88.80 33.61 40.33
N GLN A 141 90.01 34.12 40.09
CA GLN A 141 90.46 35.41 40.62
C GLN A 141 89.74 36.59 39.96
N VAL A 142 89.42 36.54 38.67
CA VAL A 142 88.61 37.56 37.99
C VAL A 142 87.21 37.64 38.61
N ILE A 143 86.55 36.50 38.85
CA ILE A 143 85.27 36.49 39.58
C ILE A 143 85.45 37.12 40.96
N GLN A 144 86.53 36.81 41.67
CA GLN A 144 86.80 37.32 43.01
C GLN A 144 87.05 38.83 43.04
N ILE A 145 87.77 39.39 42.05
CA ILE A 145 87.98 40.84 41.90
C ILE A 145 86.64 41.55 41.64
N ILE A 146 85.80 40.97 40.76
CA ILE A 146 84.51 41.57 40.39
C ILE A 146 83.48 41.46 41.53
N THR A 147 83.47 40.34 42.26
CA THR A 147 82.59 40.13 43.42
C THR A 147 83.03 40.90 44.68
N SER A 148 84.31 41.28 44.78
CA SER A 148 84.82 42.08 45.90
C SER A 148 84.46 43.57 45.78
N ASN A 149 84.11 44.05 44.58
CA ASN A 149 83.76 45.44 44.36
C ASN A 149 82.22 45.62 44.32
N LEU A 150 81.65 46.08 45.44
CA LEU A 150 80.21 46.06 45.70
C LEU A 150 79.39 46.82 44.64
N GLU A 151 79.94 47.91 44.10
CA GLU A 151 79.29 48.76 43.11
C GLU A 151 79.20 48.10 41.72
N LEU A 152 80.20 47.30 41.36
CA LEU A 152 80.20 46.50 40.13
C LEU A 152 79.17 45.38 40.19
N THR A 153 79.03 44.69 41.32
CA THR A 153 77.98 43.67 41.50
C THR A 153 76.58 44.24 41.38
N LYS A 154 76.30 45.42 41.95
CA LYS A 154 74.99 46.09 41.81
C LYS A 154 74.73 46.53 40.36
N PHE A 155 75.77 46.97 39.66
CA PHE A 155 75.67 47.31 38.25
C PHE A 155 75.41 46.06 37.38
N ILE A 156 76.07 44.94 37.67
CA ILE A 156 75.86 43.65 36.98
C ILE A 156 74.45 43.10 37.21
N GLU A 157 73.89 43.31 38.39
CA GLU A 157 72.47 42.99 38.68
C GLU A 157 71.50 43.89 37.88
N SER A 158 71.90 45.12 37.52
CA SER A 158 71.11 46.03 36.69
C SER A 158 71.27 45.85 35.17
N ILE A 159 72.30 45.12 34.71
CA ILE A 159 72.47 44.77 33.29
C ILE A 159 71.44 43.69 32.92
N THR A 160 70.50 44.07 32.07
CA THR A 160 69.37 43.25 31.57
C THR A 160 69.57 42.84 30.10
N GLU A 161 70.82 42.66 29.66
CA GLU A 161 71.10 42.12 28.33
C GLU A 161 70.91 40.60 28.29
N GLU A 162 70.39 40.10 27.16
CA GLU A 162 70.05 38.69 26.96
C GLU A 162 71.29 37.80 27.03
N ILE A 163 71.42 37.11 28.17
CA ILE A 163 72.32 35.96 28.32
C ILE A 163 71.92 34.91 27.27
N GLU A 164 72.91 34.30 26.61
CA GLU A 164 72.72 33.21 25.66
C GLU A 164 71.86 32.07 26.27
N GLU A 165 70.87 31.63 25.50
CA GLU A 165 69.85 30.63 25.89
C GLU A 165 70.39 29.36 26.59
N PRO A 166 71.49 28.70 26.15
CA PRO A 166 72.01 27.53 26.84
C PRO A 166 72.53 27.84 28.26
N VAL A 167 73.08 29.03 28.49
CA VAL A 167 73.59 29.45 29.79
C VAL A 167 72.43 29.83 30.72
N ARG A 168 71.38 30.45 30.17
CA ARG A 168 70.12 30.70 30.88
C ARG A 168 69.45 29.41 31.35
N ASN A 169 69.30 28.43 30.46
CA ASN A 169 68.76 27.10 30.80
C ASN A 169 69.56 26.40 31.89
N MET A 170 70.89 26.53 31.88
CA MET A 170 71.73 25.95 32.93
C MET A 170 71.52 26.65 34.29
N ILE A 171 71.41 27.98 34.31
CA ILE A 171 71.09 28.73 35.52
C ILE A 171 69.69 28.35 36.04
N GLU A 172 68.68 28.29 35.18
CA GLU A 172 67.31 27.86 35.54
C GLU A 172 67.27 26.42 36.07
N CYS A 173 67.96 25.49 35.42
CA CYS A 173 68.10 24.11 35.91
C CYS A 173 68.75 24.08 37.31
N THR A 174 69.74 24.93 37.56
CA THR A 174 70.40 25.01 38.87
C THR A 174 69.48 25.64 39.92
N ILE A 175 68.64 26.61 39.55
CA ILE A 175 67.61 27.19 40.42
C ILE A 175 66.53 26.14 40.75
N HIS A 176 66.08 25.36 39.76
CA HIS A 176 65.17 24.24 39.96
C HIS A 176 65.79 23.16 40.86
N LEU A 177 67.07 22.84 40.65
CA LEU A 177 67.81 21.91 41.49
C LEU A 177 67.92 22.44 42.93
N LYS A 178 68.20 23.74 43.12
CA LYS A 178 68.18 24.36 44.46
C LYS A 178 66.81 24.23 45.11
N ARG A 179 65.71 24.43 44.36
CA ARG A 179 64.35 24.28 44.87
C ARG A 179 64.05 22.84 45.28
N LEU A 180 64.40 21.87 44.42
CA LEU A 180 64.23 20.44 44.71
C LEU A 180 65.09 20.01 45.90
N ILE A 181 66.34 20.45 45.98
CA ILE A 181 67.24 20.17 47.11
C ILE A 181 66.67 20.79 48.39
N HIS A 182 66.17 22.02 48.32
CA HIS A 182 65.51 22.67 49.45
C HIS A 182 64.30 21.85 49.92
N GLU A 183 63.38 21.49 49.02
CA GLU A 183 62.21 20.66 49.34
C GLU A 183 62.63 19.30 49.92
N ARG A 184 63.63 18.64 49.34
CA ARG A 184 64.14 17.34 49.83
C ARG A 184 64.85 17.43 51.18
N LEU A 185 65.62 18.49 51.43
CA LEU A 185 66.29 18.73 52.70
C LEU A 185 65.30 19.12 53.80
N MET A 186 64.14 19.68 53.43
CA MET A 186 63.06 20.03 54.36
C MET A 186 62.22 18.82 54.79
N ILE A 187 62.21 17.72 54.02
CA ILE A 187 61.48 16.50 54.38
C ILE A 187 62.18 15.80 55.56
N SER A 188 61.43 15.57 56.62
CA SER A 188 61.89 14.80 57.77
C SER A 188 61.91 13.29 57.47
N SER A 189 62.82 12.56 58.12
CA SER A 189 62.87 11.08 58.05
C SER A 189 61.52 10.43 58.36
N LYS A 190 60.76 11.00 59.31
CA LYS A 190 59.42 10.50 59.66
C LYS A 190 58.39 10.71 58.55
N GLU A 191 58.41 11.88 57.92
CA GLU A 191 57.51 12.22 56.80
C GLU A 191 57.81 11.35 55.57
N GLN A 192 59.08 11.08 55.29
CA GLN A 192 59.48 10.19 54.20
C GLN A 192 58.98 8.76 54.41
N ILE A 193 59.06 8.23 55.65
CA ILE A 193 58.52 6.90 55.99
C ILE A 193 57.00 6.86 55.85
N GLU A 194 56.30 7.92 56.25
CA GLU A 194 54.85 8.01 56.13
C GLU A 194 54.40 8.10 54.66
N MET A 195 55.10 8.90 53.85
CA MET A 195 54.87 8.98 52.41
C MET A 195 55.06 7.61 51.73
N ASP A 196 56.12 6.89 52.10
CA ASP A 196 56.40 5.57 51.57
C ASP A 196 55.36 4.52 52.02
N LYS A 197 54.82 4.64 53.26
CA LYS A 197 53.66 3.85 53.69
C LYS A 197 52.42 4.15 52.87
N ARG A 198 52.10 5.42 52.62
CA ARG A 198 50.95 5.82 51.78
C ARG A 198 51.11 5.31 50.35
N LEU A 199 52.32 5.40 49.79
CA LEU A 199 52.64 4.90 48.47
C LEU A 199 52.44 3.39 48.37
N ARG A 200 52.89 2.62 49.37
CA ARG A 200 52.65 1.18 49.44
C ARG A 200 51.17 0.81 49.50
N VAL A 201 50.36 1.54 50.27
CA VAL A 201 48.91 1.33 50.33
C VAL A 201 48.26 1.66 48.98
N ALA A 202 48.62 2.78 48.36
CA ALA A 202 48.14 3.17 47.05
C ALA A 202 48.53 2.13 45.98
N PHE A 203 49.75 1.60 46.02
CA PHE A 203 50.21 0.56 45.11
C PHE A 203 49.42 -0.74 45.29
N LYS A 204 49.23 -1.21 46.53
CA LYS A 204 48.41 -2.40 46.80
C LYS A 204 46.97 -2.22 46.30
N SER A 205 46.37 -1.07 46.56
CA SER A 205 45.03 -0.72 46.07
C SER A 205 44.98 -0.71 44.54
N ASN A 206 45.96 -0.08 43.88
CA ASN A 206 46.06 -0.04 42.42
C ASN A 206 46.17 -1.44 41.81
N VAL A 207 46.94 -2.35 42.42
CA VAL A 207 47.04 -3.75 41.97
C VAL A 207 45.70 -4.48 42.09
N ILE A 208 44.94 -4.26 43.17
CA ILE A 208 43.59 -4.85 43.34
C ILE A 208 42.63 -4.28 42.29
N ILE A 209 42.57 -2.95 42.17
CA ILE A 209 41.73 -2.27 41.18
C ILE A 209 42.08 -2.74 39.76
N SER A 210 43.36 -2.88 39.42
CA SER A 210 43.81 -3.38 38.12
C SER A 210 43.44 -4.84 37.86
N LYS A 211 43.30 -5.67 38.92
CA LYS A 211 42.77 -7.03 38.79
C LYS A 211 41.26 -7.00 38.58
N ASP A 212 40.55 -6.15 39.30
CA ASP A 212 39.09 -6.00 39.15
C ASP A 212 38.71 -5.44 37.78
N ILE A 213 39.45 -4.45 37.26
CA ILE A 213 39.28 -3.94 35.90
C ILE A 213 39.44 -5.08 34.89
N ARG A 214 40.48 -5.90 35.01
CA ARG A 214 40.70 -7.05 34.12
C ARG A 214 39.56 -8.07 34.21
N ARG A 215 39.11 -8.41 35.42
CA ARG A 215 37.97 -9.33 35.63
C ARG A 215 36.70 -8.80 34.98
N LEU A 216 36.40 -7.50 35.14
CA LEU A 216 35.23 -6.87 34.54
C LEU A 216 35.35 -6.82 33.01
N GLN A 217 36.54 -6.53 32.48
CA GLN A 217 36.80 -6.58 31.03
C GLN A 217 36.58 -8.00 30.47
N ASP A 218 37.06 -9.03 31.16
CA ASP A 218 36.84 -10.42 30.75
C ASP A 218 35.36 -10.82 30.79
N GLN A 219 34.62 -10.38 31.82
CA GLN A 219 33.17 -10.58 31.90
C GLN A 219 32.44 -9.88 30.76
N MET A 220 32.81 -8.64 30.45
CA MET A 220 32.22 -7.87 29.34
C MET A 220 32.51 -8.55 27.99
N ASN A 221 33.74 -9.01 27.77
CA ASN A 221 34.12 -9.73 26.55
C ASN A 221 33.37 -11.05 26.40
N LYS A 222 33.16 -11.79 27.49
CA LYS A 222 32.31 -13.00 27.49
C LYS A 222 30.88 -12.67 27.10
N GLN A 223 30.27 -11.66 27.73
CA GLN A 223 28.92 -11.23 27.40
C GLN A 223 28.78 -10.77 25.95
N ILE A 224 29.74 -10.01 25.42
CA ILE A 224 29.77 -9.60 24.02
C ILE A 224 29.80 -10.82 23.09
N LYS A 225 30.62 -11.83 23.42
CA LYS A 225 30.73 -13.05 22.63
C LYS A 225 29.44 -13.88 22.67
N ASP A 226 28.84 -14.04 23.84
CA ASP A 226 27.60 -14.80 24.04
C ASP A 226 26.43 -14.10 23.30
N LEU A 227 26.29 -12.79 23.47
CA LEU A 227 25.30 -11.98 22.73
C LEU A 227 25.52 -12.04 21.22
N GLY A 228 26.78 -11.99 20.77
CA GLY A 228 27.12 -12.13 19.35
C GLY A 228 26.74 -13.51 18.79
N SER A 229 26.94 -14.58 19.56
CA SER A 229 26.52 -15.93 19.17
C SER A 229 25.00 -16.04 19.08
N ASP A 230 24.27 -15.51 20.04
CA ASP A 230 22.81 -15.55 20.06
C ASP A 230 22.18 -14.67 18.97
N LEU A 231 22.77 -13.50 18.69
CA LEU A 231 22.41 -12.69 17.52
C LEU A 231 22.65 -13.46 16.22
N GLY A 232 23.79 -14.16 16.10
CA GLY A 232 24.08 -15.00 14.95
C GLY A 232 23.02 -16.08 14.73
N LYS A 233 22.63 -16.81 15.80
CA LYS A 233 21.56 -17.82 15.73
C LYS A 233 20.23 -17.20 15.30
N LYS A 234 19.85 -16.07 15.91
CA LYS A 234 18.62 -15.36 15.55
C LYS A 234 18.63 -14.89 14.09
N ASN A 235 19.77 -14.40 13.60
CA ASN A 235 19.91 -13.95 12.23
C ASN A 235 19.77 -15.10 11.23
N ILE A 236 20.32 -16.28 11.55
CA ILE A 236 20.12 -17.49 10.74
C ILE A 236 18.64 -17.89 10.73
N THR A 237 17.96 -17.88 11.88
CA THR A 237 16.52 -18.19 11.92
C THR A 237 15.68 -17.19 11.15
N LEU A 238 16.01 -15.88 11.22
CA LEU A 238 15.33 -14.85 10.45
C LEU A 238 15.49 -15.09 8.95
N SER A 239 16.72 -15.34 8.48
CA SER A 239 16.99 -15.66 7.09
C SER A 239 16.22 -16.90 6.61
N SER A 240 16.12 -17.95 7.45
CA SER A 240 15.31 -19.13 7.12
C SER A 240 13.80 -18.86 7.05
N TYR A 241 13.30 -17.90 7.84
CA TYR A 241 11.90 -17.51 7.78
C TYR A 241 11.61 -16.61 6.59
N GLU A 242 12.55 -15.73 6.22
CA GLU A 242 12.48 -14.92 5.01
C GLU A 242 12.43 -15.80 3.76
N GLU A 243 13.28 -16.83 3.69
CA GLU A 243 13.29 -17.82 2.61
C GLU A 243 11.95 -18.55 2.49
N LYS A 244 11.44 -19.12 3.60
CA LYS A 244 10.13 -19.79 3.62
C LYS A 244 8.97 -18.87 3.24
N LEU A 245 9.05 -17.60 3.64
CA LEU A 245 8.02 -16.61 3.33
C LEU A 245 8.03 -16.28 1.83
N GLU A 246 9.20 -16.25 1.20
CA GLU A 246 9.32 -16.04 -0.24
C GLU A 246 8.89 -17.28 -1.04
N GLU A 247 9.27 -18.48 -0.61
CA GLU A 247 8.77 -19.74 -1.17
C GLU A 247 7.23 -19.78 -1.15
N LEU A 248 6.64 -19.48 0.02
CA LEU A 248 5.19 -19.48 0.19
C LEU A 248 4.49 -18.45 -0.71
N LYS A 249 5.08 -17.27 -0.90
CA LYS A 249 4.54 -16.25 -1.83
C LYS A 249 4.54 -16.75 -3.27
N GLU A 250 5.63 -17.36 -3.73
CA GLU A 250 5.72 -17.89 -5.08
C GLU A 250 4.78 -19.08 -5.27
N GLU A 251 4.63 -19.96 -4.27
CA GLU A 251 3.59 -21.00 -4.28
C GLU A 251 2.19 -20.40 -4.40
N PHE A 252 1.83 -19.42 -3.58
CA PHE A 252 0.52 -18.76 -3.67
C PHE A 252 0.29 -18.09 -5.02
N LYS A 253 1.29 -17.41 -5.56
CA LYS A 253 1.24 -16.76 -6.87
C LYS A 253 1.04 -17.78 -7.99
N THR A 254 1.73 -18.91 -7.95
CA THR A 254 1.55 -19.97 -8.96
C THR A 254 0.18 -20.64 -8.84
N VAL A 255 -0.31 -20.90 -7.63
CA VAL A 255 -1.65 -21.45 -7.39
C VAL A 255 -2.73 -20.47 -7.85
N MET A 256 -2.60 -19.20 -7.50
CA MET A 256 -3.53 -18.14 -7.91
C MET A 256 -3.58 -18.03 -9.43
N ASN A 257 -2.42 -17.97 -10.11
CA ASN A 257 -2.35 -17.90 -11.57
C ASN A 257 -2.99 -19.13 -12.23
N LYS A 258 -2.75 -20.34 -11.71
CA LYS A 258 -3.39 -21.57 -12.20
C LYS A 258 -4.91 -21.52 -12.02
N MET A 259 -5.38 -21.02 -10.87
CA MET A 259 -6.80 -20.89 -10.58
C MET A 259 -7.48 -19.89 -11.51
N VAL A 260 -6.86 -18.72 -11.73
CA VAL A 260 -7.35 -17.70 -12.65
C VAL A 260 -7.42 -18.25 -14.07
N GLN A 261 -6.34 -18.86 -14.58
CA GLN A 261 -6.33 -19.44 -15.93
C GLN A 261 -7.36 -20.55 -16.10
N LYS A 262 -7.53 -21.41 -15.09
CA LYS A 262 -8.55 -22.47 -15.12
C LYS A 262 -9.96 -21.86 -15.16
N SER A 263 -10.21 -20.83 -14.35
CA SER A 263 -11.49 -20.11 -14.30
C SER A 263 -11.79 -19.42 -15.62
N GLU A 264 -10.83 -18.69 -16.20
CA GLU A 264 -10.98 -18.01 -17.49
C GLU A 264 -11.26 -19.00 -18.61
N LYS A 265 -10.52 -20.12 -18.67
CA LYS A 265 -10.75 -21.17 -19.65
C LYS A 265 -12.14 -21.79 -19.51
N GLN A 266 -12.59 -22.01 -18.28
CA GLN A 266 -13.93 -22.52 -18.01
C GLN A 266 -15.00 -21.52 -18.45
N MET A 267 -14.88 -20.25 -18.08
CA MET A 267 -15.80 -19.19 -18.49
C MET A 267 -15.88 -19.05 -20.02
N MET A 268 -14.74 -19.11 -20.71
CA MET A 268 -14.70 -19.05 -22.17
C MET A 268 -15.41 -20.26 -22.81
N ASN A 269 -15.20 -21.46 -22.27
CA ASN A 269 -15.89 -22.66 -22.73
C ASN A 269 -17.40 -22.58 -22.48
N ASP A 270 -17.80 -22.14 -21.29
CA ASP A 270 -19.22 -21.97 -20.92
C ASP A 270 -19.90 -20.91 -21.80
N SER A 271 -19.22 -19.81 -22.11
CA SER A 271 -19.70 -18.78 -23.06
C SER A 271 -19.88 -19.36 -24.45
N CYS A 272 -18.88 -20.08 -24.98
CA CYS A 272 -18.96 -20.70 -26.30
C CYS A 272 -20.09 -21.73 -26.37
N ASN A 273 -20.23 -22.58 -25.34
CA ASN A 273 -21.32 -23.55 -25.27
C ASN A 273 -22.68 -22.88 -25.19
N SER A 274 -22.78 -21.76 -24.46
CA SER A 274 -24.01 -20.97 -24.40
C SER A 274 -24.37 -20.36 -25.74
N GLU A 275 -23.40 -19.79 -26.47
CA GLU A 275 -23.59 -19.23 -27.81
C GLU A 275 -24.05 -20.30 -28.81
N VAL A 276 -23.41 -21.47 -28.81
CA VAL A 276 -23.81 -22.60 -29.65
C VAL A 276 -25.25 -23.03 -29.31
N ARG A 277 -25.57 -23.15 -28.01
CA ARG A 277 -26.92 -23.53 -27.58
C ARG A 277 -27.96 -22.50 -27.97
N GLN A 278 -27.64 -21.21 -27.85
CA GLN A 278 -28.51 -20.14 -28.28
C GLN A 278 -28.77 -20.21 -29.80
N ALA A 279 -27.72 -20.36 -30.60
CA ALA A 279 -27.86 -20.51 -32.05
C ALA A 279 -28.70 -21.74 -32.45
N THR A 280 -28.56 -22.87 -31.74
CA THR A 280 -29.40 -24.05 -31.98
C THR A 280 -30.87 -23.80 -31.63
N LEU A 281 -31.14 -23.13 -30.49
CA LEU A 281 -32.51 -22.82 -30.08
C LEU A 281 -33.18 -21.80 -31.01
N GLU A 282 -32.43 -20.80 -31.48
CA GLU A 282 -32.90 -19.85 -32.48
C GLU A 282 -33.22 -20.54 -33.81
N HIS A 283 -32.38 -21.48 -34.25
CA HIS A 283 -32.65 -22.29 -35.43
C HIS A 283 -33.91 -23.16 -35.27
N ASP A 284 -34.05 -23.86 -34.15
CA ASP A 284 -35.20 -24.70 -33.86
C ASP A 284 -36.50 -23.88 -33.77
N ALA A 285 -36.44 -22.70 -33.15
CA ALA A 285 -37.57 -21.77 -33.08
C ALA A 285 -38.00 -21.31 -34.47
N HIS A 286 -37.06 -20.89 -35.32
CA HIS A 286 -37.35 -20.49 -36.69
C HIS A 286 -37.91 -21.67 -37.52
N ALA A 287 -37.38 -22.88 -37.34
CA ALA A 287 -37.88 -24.06 -38.00
C ALA A 287 -39.33 -24.36 -37.60
N ALA A 288 -39.66 -24.25 -36.30
CA ALA A 288 -41.02 -24.44 -35.79
C ALA A 288 -41.99 -23.36 -36.31
N GLU A 289 -41.57 -22.10 -36.36
CA GLU A 289 -42.36 -21.01 -36.94
C GLU A 289 -42.68 -21.26 -38.41
N THR A 290 -41.68 -21.71 -39.18
CA THR A 290 -41.85 -22.03 -40.61
C THR A 290 -42.80 -23.22 -40.80
N GLN A 291 -42.65 -24.28 -39.99
CA GLN A 291 -43.55 -25.44 -40.03
C GLN A 291 -44.99 -25.05 -39.68
N TYR A 292 -45.17 -24.21 -38.66
CA TYR A 292 -46.49 -23.72 -38.27
C TYR A 292 -47.13 -22.86 -39.37
N ALA A 293 -46.37 -21.95 -39.99
CA ALA A 293 -46.87 -21.12 -41.08
C ALA A 293 -47.32 -21.96 -42.28
N ASN A 294 -46.54 -22.98 -42.66
CA ASN A 294 -46.90 -23.89 -43.75
C ASN A 294 -48.15 -24.69 -43.42
N LEU A 295 -48.26 -25.24 -42.21
CA LEU A 295 -49.44 -25.99 -41.77
C LEU A 295 -50.70 -25.10 -41.78
N LEU A 296 -50.56 -23.86 -41.30
CA LEU A 296 -51.65 -22.89 -41.31
C LEU A 296 -52.11 -22.58 -42.75
N GLU A 297 -51.19 -22.42 -43.69
CA GLU A 297 -51.51 -22.21 -45.10
C GLU A 297 -52.24 -23.42 -45.71
N GLU A 298 -51.77 -24.64 -45.43
CA GLU A 298 -52.41 -25.89 -45.86
C GLU A 298 -53.83 -26.02 -45.32
N ASP A 299 -54.04 -25.75 -44.02
CA ASP A 299 -55.35 -25.81 -43.37
C ASP A 299 -56.31 -24.76 -43.92
N LEU A 300 -55.85 -23.52 -44.12
CA LEU A 300 -56.67 -22.45 -44.72
C LEU A 300 -57.06 -22.78 -46.16
N ALA A 301 -56.14 -23.37 -46.95
CA ALA A 301 -56.44 -23.82 -48.31
C ALA A 301 -57.46 -24.97 -48.30
N ALA A 302 -57.31 -25.94 -47.41
CA ALA A 302 -58.25 -27.05 -47.24
C ALA A 302 -59.63 -26.54 -46.81
N GLU A 303 -59.70 -25.61 -45.86
CA GLU A 303 -60.94 -24.98 -45.43
C GLU A 303 -61.63 -24.24 -46.59
N ALA A 304 -60.89 -23.44 -47.36
CA ALA A 304 -61.43 -22.72 -48.51
C ALA A 304 -62.03 -23.68 -49.55
N GLN A 305 -61.37 -24.81 -49.82
CA GLN A 305 -61.88 -25.86 -50.71
C GLN A 305 -63.16 -26.51 -50.16
N LEU A 306 -63.23 -26.78 -48.86
CA LEU A 306 -64.44 -27.32 -48.22
C LEU A 306 -65.60 -26.33 -48.27
N ARG A 307 -65.34 -25.04 -48.01
CA ARG A 307 -66.35 -23.97 -48.15
C ARG A 307 -66.87 -23.87 -49.58
N LEU A 308 -65.99 -23.97 -50.59
CA LEU A 308 -66.39 -23.96 -51.99
C LEU A 308 -67.26 -25.18 -52.35
N LYS A 309 -66.88 -26.37 -51.88
CA LYS A 309 -67.69 -27.60 -52.05
C LYS A 309 -69.06 -27.46 -51.39
N ARG A 310 -69.11 -26.96 -50.16
CA ARG A 310 -70.37 -26.70 -49.43
C ARG A 310 -71.27 -25.76 -50.23
N ASN A 311 -70.74 -24.59 -50.62
CA ASN A 311 -71.50 -23.60 -51.38
C ASN A 311 -72.02 -24.16 -52.72
N LYS A 312 -71.25 -25.03 -53.40
CA LYS A 312 -71.69 -25.70 -54.63
C LYS A 312 -72.87 -26.63 -54.37
N VAL A 313 -72.82 -27.43 -53.31
CA VAL A 313 -73.91 -28.34 -52.93
C VAL A 313 -75.15 -27.56 -52.49
N GLU A 314 -74.98 -26.50 -51.70
CA GLU A 314 -76.07 -25.59 -51.30
C GLU A 314 -76.74 -24.94 -52.52
N ALA A 315 -75.96 -24.47 -53.49
CA ALA A 315 -76.48 -23.92 -54.74
C ALA A 315 -77.24 -24.96 -55.58
N GLN A 316 -76.74 -26.20 -55.65
CA GLN A 316 -77.43 -27.31 -56.32
C GLN A 316 -78.76 -27.64 -55.64
N LEU A 317 -78.77 -27.73 -54.31
CA LEU A 317 -79.98 -27.98 -53.52
C LEU A 317 -81.00 -26.86 -53.71
N SER A 318 -80.57 -25.59 -53.64
CA SER A 318 -81.44 -24.44 -53.91
C SER A 318 -82.03 -24.50 -55.32
N SER A 319 -81.25 -24.88 -56.33
CA SER A 319 -81.75 -25.06 -57.70
C SER A 319 -82.78 -26.18 -57.81
N TRP A 320 -82.57 -27.31 -57.11
CA TRP A 320 -83.54 -28.41 -57.07
C TRP A 320 -84.82 -28.02 -56.35
N LEU A 321 -84.73 -27.30 -55.24
CA LEU A 321 -85.89 -26.76 -54.53
C LEU A 321 -86.70 -25.83 -55.44
N THR A 322 -86.06 -24.86 -56.10
CA THR A 322 -86.76 -23.97 -57.04
C THR A 322 -87.43 -24.73 -58.18
N LYS A 323 -86.78 -25.78 -58.72
CA LYS A 323 -87.39 -26.63 -59.76
C LYS A 323 -88.61 -27.39 -59.24
N TYR A 324 -88.50 -27.95 -58.03
CA TYR A 324 -89.60 -28.65 -57.38
C TYR A 324 -90.76 -27.71 -57.09
N ASP A 325 -90.50 -26.53 -56.53
CA ASP A 325 -91.51 -25.51 -56.24
C ASP A 325 -92.22 -25.06 -57.53
N ASN A 326 -91.48 -24.89 -58.62
CA ASN A 326 -92.06 -24.57 -59.94
C ASN A 326 -92.93 -25.70 -60.48
N ASP A 327 -92.44 -26.95 -60.48
CA ASP A 327 -93.19 -28.12 -60.98
C ASP A 327 -94.47 -28.36 -60.16
N VAL A 328 -94.37 -28.26 -58.82
CA VAL A 328 -95.55 -28.31 -57.94
C VAL A 328 -96.52 -27.18 -58.25
N GLY A 329 -96.03 -25.95 -58.46
CA GLY A 329 -96.85 -24.81 -58.84
C GLY A 329 -97.57 -25.00 -60.19
N GLU A 330 -96.86 -25.51 -61.20
CA GLU A 330 -97.42 -25.84 -62.52
C GLU A 330 -98.47 -26.95 -62.40
N LYS A 331 -98.19 -28.04 -61.67
CA LYS A 331 -99.14 -29.14 -61.44
C LYS A 331 -100.38 -28.70 -60.67
N GLN A 332 -100.22 -27.84 -59.67
CA GLN A 332 -101.34 -27.27 -58.93
C GLN A 332 -102.21 -26.41 -59.83
N ALA A 333 -101.62 -25.57 -60.68
CA ALA A 333 -102.37 -24.75 -61.64
C ALA A 333 -103.10 -25.61 -62.70
N GLU A 334 -102.46 -26.69 -63.19
CA GLU A 334 -103.09 -27.67 -64.07
C GLU A 334 -104.28 -28.36 -63.38
N PHE A 335 -104.11 -28.81 -62.14
CA PHE A 335 -105.15 -29.45 -61.34
C PHE A 335 -106.35 -28.52 -61.15
N GLU A 336 -106.12 -27.28 -60.69
CA GLU A 336 -107.18 -26.28 -60.52
C GLU A 336 -107.92 -25.96 -61.82
N LYS A 337 -107.21 -25.99 -62.96
CA LYS A 337 -107.84 -25.80 -64.27
C LYS A 337 -108.73 -27.00 -64.62
N LEU A 338 -108.23 -28.22 -64.43
CA LEU A 338 -108.97 -29.45 -64.74
C LEU A 338 -110.18 -29.62 -63.82
N GLU A 339 -110.05 -29.24 -62.54
CA GLU A 339 -111.14 -29.21 -61.57
C GLU A 339 -112.24 -28.23 -62.00
N LYS A 340 -111.89 -27.01 -62.44
CA LYS A 340 -112.85 -26.07 -63.03
C LYS A 340 -113.54 -26.63 -64.27
N GLU A 341 -112.78 -27.20 -65.20
CA GLU A 341 -113.34 -27.83 -66.41
C GLU A 341 -114.28 -28.98 -66.05
N TYR A 342 -113.95 -29.79 -65.04
CA TYR A 342 -114.80 -30.86 -64.52
C TYR A 342 -116.08 -30.33 -63.89
N GLU A 343 -116.00 -29.30 -63.04
CA GLU A 343 -117.17 -28.64 -62.44
C GLU A 343 -118.10 -28.05 -63.51
N GLU A 344 -117.55 -27.38 -64.53
CA GLU A 344 -118.32 -26.87 -65.67
C GLU A 344 -119.02 -28.00 -66.43
N MET A 345 -118.31 -29.09 -66.73
CA MET A 345 -118.89 -30.26 -67.41
C MET A 345 -119.96 -30.95 -66.57
N ASN A 346 -119.77 -31.04 -65.25
CA ASN A 346 -120.76 -31.60 -64.33
C ASN A 346 -122.03 -30.72 -64.31
N ASN A 347 -121.88 -29.39 -64.21
CA ASN A 347 -123.01 -28.47 -64.30
C ASN A 347 -123.75 -28.60 -65.64
N ASN A 348 -123.03 -28.70 -66.76
CA ASN A 348 -123.63 -28.92 -68.07
C ASN A 348 -124.37 -30.26 -68.17
N TYR A 349 -123.86 -31.31 -67.52
CA TYR A 349 -124.49 -32.61 -67.46
C TYR A 349 -125.78 -32.56 -66.62
N ASP A 350 -125.74 -31.91 -65.47
CA ASP A 350 -126.91 -31.71 -64.61
C ASP A 350 -128.00 -30.91 -65.35
N ASP A 351 -127.63 -29.80 -66.02
CA ASP A 351 -128.53 -29.00 -66.87
C ASP A 351 -129.16 -29.83 -68.01
N LEU A 352 -128.40 -30.73 -68.63
CA LEU A 352 -128.88 -31.60 -69.70
C LEU A 352 -129.80 -32.69 -69.16
N MET A 353 -129.49 -33.24 -67.98
CA MET A 353 -130.32 -34.23 -67.30
C MET A 353 -131.67 -33.64 -66.90
N ASP A 354 -131.69 -32.40 -66.41
CA ASP A 354 -132.92 -31.67 -66.09
C ASP A 354 -133.78 -31.51 -67.34
N LYS A 355 -133.19 -31.05 -68.46
CA LYS A 355 -133.89 -30.94 -69.75
C LYS A 355 -134.40 -32.29 -70.27
N PHE A 356 -133.59 -33.35 -70.14
CA PHE A 356 -134.00 -34.69 -70.55
C PHE A 356 -135.17 -35.21 -69.71
N THR A 357 -135.17 -34.90 -68.42
CA THR A 357 -136.26 -35.24 -67.49
C THR A 357 -137.54 -34.50 -67.88
N GLU A 358 -137.45 -33.19 -68.17
CA GLU A 358 -138.57 -32.39 -68.66
C GLU A 358 -139.14 -32.95 -69.98
N GLN A 359 -138.27 -33.21 -70.97
CA GLN A 359 -138.68 -33.80 -72.25
C GLN A 359 -139.27 -35.20 -72.12
N SER A 360 -138.78 -36.01 -71.18
CA SER A 360 -139.33 -37.34 -70.94
C SER A 360 -140.75 -37.26 -70.41
N VAL A 361 -141.04 -36.32 -69.50
CA VAL A 361 -142.39 -36.05 -69.02
C VAL A 361 -143.30 -35.59 -70.16
N GLU A 362 -142.85 -34.65 -71.01
CA GLU A 362 -143.61 -34.21 -72.18
C GLU A 362 -143.86 -35.35 -73.18
N TYR A 363 -142.86 -36.19 -73.44
CA TYR A 363 -142.97 -37.34 -74.31
C TYR A 363 -143.98 -38.37 -73.77
N GLU A 364 -143.93 -38.67 -72.47
CA GLU A 364 -144.92 -39.55 -71.83
C GLU A 364 -146.34 -39.00 -71.97
N ILE A 365 -146.54 -37.69 -71.81
CA ILE A 365 -147.85 -37.04 -72.00
C ILE A 365 -148.31 -37.18 -73.46
N LEU A 366 -147.47 -36.84 -74.43
CA LEU A 366 -147.80 -36.93 -75.86
C LEU A 366 -148.06 -38.38 -76.31
N MET A 367 -147.30 -39.34 -75.78
CA MET A 367 -147.51 -40.75 -76.07
C MET A 367 -148.81 -41.27 -75.46
N ALA A 368 -149.18 -40.82 -74.26
CA ALA A 368 -150.47 -41.12 -73.65
C ALA A 368 -151.63 -40.48 -74.44
N GLU A 369 -151.47 -39.24 -74.92
CA GLU A 369 -152.45 -38.56 -75.78
C GLU A 369 -152.60 -39.30 -77.12
N LYS A 370 -151.50 -39.71 -77.76
CA LYS A 370 -151.51 -40.53 -78.97
C LYS A 370 -152.19 -41.88 -78.75
N GLU A 371 -151.91 -42.56 -77.63
CA GLU A 371 -152.57 -43.82 -77.29
C GLU A 371 -154.08 -43.62 -77.11
N GLU A 372 -154.50 -42.49 -76.53
CA GLU A 372 -155.92 -42.14 -76.38
C GLU A 372 -156.59 -41.79 -77.72
N GLU A 373 -155.92 -41.05 -78.61
CA GLU A 373 -156.41 -40.81 -79.98
C GLU A 373 -156.54 -42.11 -80.77
N GLU A 374 -155.53 -43.00 -80.72
CA GLU A 374 -155.59 -44.32 -81.36
C GLU A 374 -156.74 -45.14 -80.77
N ARG A 375 -156.95 -45.11 -79.45
CA ARG A 375 -158.09 -45.75 -78.77
C ARG A 375 -159.42 -45.20 -79.29
N GLN A 376 -159.56 -43.88 -79.42
CA GLN A 376 -160.76 -43.24 -79.98
C GLN A 376 -161.01 -43.65 -81.43
N ILE A 377 -159.98 -43.70 -82.28
CA ILE A 377 -160.11 -44.17 -83.67
C ILE A 377 -160.57 -45.63 -83.71
N TYR A 378 -160.01 -46.50 -82.86
CA TYR A 378 -160.43 -47.90 -82.75
C TYR A 378 -161.87 -48.02 -82.25
N GLU A 379 -162.28 -47.19 -81.29
CA GLU A 379 -163.65 -47.15 -80.76
C GLU A 379 -164.65 -46.64 -81.79
N GLU A 380 -164.32 -45.58 -82.55
CA GLU A 380 -165.14 -45.09 -83.66
C GLU A 380 -165.30 -46.15 -84.74
N MET A 381 -164.21 -46.82 -85.12
CA MET A 381 -164.23 -47.92 -86.08
C MET A 381 -165.05 -49.12 -85.56
N ALA A 382 -164.94 -49.44 -84.27
CA ALA A 382 -165.75 -50.47 -83.62
C ALA A 382 -167.24 -50.07 -83.56
N TYR A 383 -167.54 -48.79 -83.30
CA TYR A 383 -168.88 -48.24 -83.27
C TYR A 383 -169.53 -48.23 -84.67
N GLU A 384 -168.79 -47.82 -85.71
CA GLU A 384 -169.22 -47.94 -87.10
C GLU A 384 -169.48 -49.40 -87.49
N PHE A 385 -168.61 -50.32 -87.08
CA PHE A 385 -168.81 -51.75 -87.29
C PHE A 385 -170.08 -52.25 -86.59
N LEU A 386 -170.33 -51.83 -85.35
CA LEU A 386 -171.53 -52.18 -84.58
C LEU A 386 -172.80 -51.60 -85.21
N LYS A 387 -172.77 -50.35 -85.68
CA LYS A 387 -173.85 -49.69 -86.41
C LYS A 387 -174.18 -50.42 -87.72
N ASN A 388 -173.16 -50.78 -88.50
CA ASN A 388 -173.31 -51.57 -89.72
C ASN A 388 -173.85 -52.98 -89.44
N ARG A 389 -173.40 -53.63 -88.36
CA ARG A 389 -173.89 -54.94 -87.93
C ARG A 389 -175.36 -54.88 -87.49
N SER A 390 -175.73 -53.85 -86.72
CA SER A 390 -177.10 -53.60 -86.29
C SER A 390 -178.02 -53.35 -87.49
N ALA A 391 -177.58 -52.54 -88.45
CA ALA A 391 -178.29 -52.32 -89.71
C ALA A 391 -178.49 -53.63 -90.49
N ARG A 392 -177.48 -54.51 -90.58
CA ARG A 392 -177.62 -55.84 -91.21
C ARG A 392 -178.62 -56.73 -90.47
N ILE A 393 -178.64 -56.73 -89.14
CA ILE A 393 -179.60 -57.51 -88.34
C ILE A 393 -181.02 -57.00 -88.56
N ILE A 394 -181.25 -55.69 -88.53
CA ILE A 394 -182.56 -55.07 -88.82
C ILE A 394 -183.00 -55.42 -90.25
N GLN A 395 -182.11 -55.31 -91.24
CA GLN A 395 -182.42 -55.68 -92.63
C GLN A 395 -182.75 -57.18 -92.76
N LYS A 396 -182.06 -58.06 -92.03
CA LYS A 396 -182.31 -59.51 -92.01
C LYS A 396 -183.65 -59.83 -91.37
N GLU A 397 -183.96 -59.26 -90.21
CA GLU A 397 -185.25 -59.48 -89.54
C GLU A 397 -186.41 -58.88 -90.33
N TRP A 398 -186.22 -57.75 -91.02
CA TRP A 398 -187.20 -57.19 -91.95
C TRP A 398 -187.46 -58.13 -93.15
N ARG A 399 -186.40 -58.68 -93.76
CA ARG A 399 -186.53 -59.69 -94.83
C ARG A 399 -187.25 -60.95 -94.31
N ASN A 400 -186.90 -61.43 -93.13
CA ASN A 400 -187.56 -62.57 -92.48
C ASN A 400 -189.04 -62.28 -92.17
N HIS A 401 -189.37 -61.10 -91.65
CA HIS A 401 -190.76 -60.68 -91.40
C HIS A 401 -191.56 -60.62 -92.71
N ARG A 402 -190.97 -60.08 -93.77
CA ARG A 402 -191.56 -60.06 -95.12
C ARG A 402 -191.78 -61.47 -95.66
N GLN A 403 -190.82 -62.38 -95.48
CA GLN A 403 -190.93 -63.79 -95.86
C GLN A 403 -192.06 -64.50 -95.08
N ARG A 404 -192.10 -64.36 -93.75
CA ARG A 404 -193.16 -64.91 -92.88
C ARG A 404 -194.55 -64.31 -93.15
N LYS A 405 -194.63 -63.14 -93.78
CA LYS A 405 -195.90 -62.53 -94.23
C LYS A 405 -196.36 -63.08 -95.58
N LEU A 406 -195.42 -63.41 -96.47
CA LEU A 406 -195.69 -64.09 -97.74
C LEU A 406 -196.06 -65.58 -97.53
N ASP A 407 -195.39 -66.27 -96.60
CA ASP A 407 -195.66 -67.68 -96.30
C ASP A 407 -197.01 -67.87 -95.58
N ARG A 408 -197.42 -66.91 -94.74
CA ARG A 408 -198.78 -66.89 -94.13
C ARG A 408 -199.90 -66.71 -95.16
N ARG A 409 -199.66 -65.93 -96.22
CA ARG A 409 -200.66 -65.74 -97.29
C ARG A 409 -200.79 -66.93 -98.23
N ARG A 410 -199.77 -67.80 -98.31
CA ARG A 410 -199.76 -69.01 -99.14
C ARG A 410 -200.37 -70.24 -98.47
N GLN A 411 -200.64 -70.18 -97.16
CA GLN A 411 -201.27 -71.27 -96.39
C GLN A 411 -202.79 -71.12 -96.20
N GLU A 412 -203.40 -70.01 -96.63
CA GLU A 412 -204.85 -69.78 -96.58
C GLU A 412 -205.57 -70.10 -97.93
N GLU A 413 -204.91 -70.79 -98.87
CA GLU A 413 -205.50 -71.19 -100.18
C GLU A 413 -205.64 -72.72 -100.38
N VAL A 414 -205.53 -73.56 -99.34
CA VAL A 414 -205.72 -75.04 -99.46
C VAL A 414 -206.64 -75.68 -98.40
N LEU A 415 -207.52 -74.92 -97.75
CA LEU A 415 -208.72 -75.43 -97.08
C LEU A 415 -209.83 -74.40 -97.22
#